data_AF-A0AAN6C1B9-F1
#
_entry.id   AF-A0AAN6C1B9-F1
#
_cell.length_a   1.000
_cell.length_b   1.000
_cell.length_c   1.000
_cell.angle_alpha   90.00
_cell.angle_beta   90.00
_cell.angle_gamma   90.00
#
_symmetry.space_group_name_H-M   'P 1'
#
loop_
_entity.id
_entity.type
_entity.pdbx_description
1 polymer ?
#
loop_
_entity_poly.entity_id
_entity_poly.type
_entity_poly.pdbx_seq_one_letter_code
_entity_poly.pdbx_strand_id
1 'polypeptide(L)'
;MHLQALTGLATLAVTAASQTLWSRDVDYKALSKELSASAKVYFPGTEDFDAASKRWSNLDKPTVNIVAVPATENDVVEITLGLTQANTLRQVKFANKKNLPFLAQNSAHGAITTLGQMKQGIEIYLNQLSGVKIAKDGKSVTILGGTASKKVTMGLWEAGKQT
;
A
#
# COMPACT_ATOMS: atom_id res chain seq x y z
N MET A 1 40.38 -55.89 -2.61
CA MET A 1 40.60 -54.46 -2.30
C MET A 1 40.30 -53.68 -3.58
N HIS A 2 39.04 -53.32 -3.87
CA HIS A 2 38.35 -52.11 -3.41
C HIS A 2 39.21 -50.84 -3.48
N LEU A 3 38.99 -50.02 -4.51
CA LEU A 3 38.49 -48.64 -4.33
C LEU A 3 38.05 -48.04 -5.67
N GLN A 4 36.76 -47.70 -5.78
CA GLN A 4 36.24 -46.81 -6.81
C GLN A 4 36.46 -45.37 -6.35
N ALA A 5 37.10 -44.54 -7.17
CA ALA A 5 37.20 -43.11 -6.93
C ALA A 5 35.99 -42.40 -7.56
N LEU A 6 35.02 -42.03 -6.73
CA LEU A 6 33.87 -41.23 -7.11
C LEU A 6 34.28 -39.75 -7.07
N THR A 7 34.51 -39.13 -8.24
CA THR A 7 34.75 -37.68 -8.33
C THR A 7 33.43 -36.94 -8.16
N GLY A 8 33.20 -36.39 -6.97
CA GLY A 8 32.08 -35.47 -6.70
C GLY A 8 32.35 -34.10 -7.32
N LEU A 9 31.60 -33.75 -8.36
CA LEU A 9 31.50 -32.37 -8.84
C LEU A 9 30.55 -31.61 -7.91
N ALA A 10 31.11 -30.70 -7.12
CA ALA A 10 30.32 -29.75 -6.33
C ALA A 10 29.59 -28.79 -7.28
N THR A 11 28.26 -28.90 -7.34
CA THR A 11 27.40 -27.91 -7.97
C THR A 11 27.38 -26.66 -7.09
N LEU A 12 28.02 -25.59 -7.57
CA LEU A 12 27.88 -24.26 -6.97
C LEU A 12 26.47 -23.75 -7.30
N ALA A 13 25.52 -23.96 -6.39
CA ALA A 13 24.22 -23.30 -6.46
C ALA A 13 24.43 -21.80 -6.16
N VAL A 14 24.50 -20.99 -7.21
CA VAL A 14 24.43 -19.53 -7.08
C VAL A 14 22.98 -19.19 -6.72
N THR A 15 22.69 -19.12 -5.42
CA THR A 15 21.42 -18.59 -4.92
C THR A 15 21.37 -17.09 -5.21
N ALA A 16 20.29 -16.69 -5.88
CA ALA A 16 20.09 -15.38 -6.48
C ALA A 16 20.22 -14.21 -5.49
N ALA A 17 21.28 -13.42 -5.62
CA ALA A 17 21.30 -12.03 -5.18
C ALA A 17 20.64 -11.13 -6.24
N SER A 18 19.36 -11.36 -6.53
CA SER A 18 18.58 -10.51 -7.47
C SER A 18 17.49 -9.69 -6.77
N GLN A 19 17.36 -9.82 -5.45
CA GLN A 19 16.29 -9.16 -4.68
C GLN A 19 16.66 -7.72 -4.24
N THR A 20 17.93 -7.31 -4.34
CA THR A 20 18.43 -6.00 -3.83
C THR A 20 18.63 -4.92 -4.90
N LEU A 21 18.51 -5.24 -6.18
CA LEU A 21 18.76 -4.28 -7.27
C LEU A 21 17.50 -3.52 -7.73
N TRP A 22 16.29 -4.02 -7.46
CA TRP A 22 15.05 -3.43 -8.02
C TRP A 22 14.44 -2.27 -7.21
N SER A 23 14.72 -2.16 -5.91
CA SER A 23 14.17 -1.09 -5.05
C SER A 23 15.02 0.18 -5.02
N ARG A 24 16.26 0.18 -5.50
CA ARG A 24 17.15 1.35 -5.43
C ARG A 24 16.86 2.42 -6.49
N ASP A 25 16.21 2.06 -7.60
CA ASP A 25 15.93 2.96 -8.75
C ASP A 25 14.44 3.36 -8.87
N VAL A 26 13.73 3.37 -7.74
CA VAL A 26 12.36 3.87 -7.68
C VAL A 26 12.36 5.34 -7.27
N ASP A 27 12.08 6.21 -8.24
CA ASP A 27 11.93 7.65 -7.98
C ASP A 27 10.56 7.94 -7.36
N TYR A 28 10.45 7.73 -6.05
CA TYR A 28 9.27 8.09 -5.27
C TYR A 28 9.03 9.61 -5.21
N LYS A 29 10.04 10.44 -5.51
CA LYS A 29 9.84 11.89 -5.60
C LYS A 29 9.08 12.25 -6.88
N ALA A 30 9.31 11.55 -7.99
CA ALA A 30 8.49 11.69 -9.17
C ALA A 30 7.01 11.37 -8.87
N LEU A 31 6.74 10.30 -8.12
CA LEU A 31 5.37 9.96 -7.69
C LEU A 31 4.68 11.14 -6.97
N SER A 32 5.37 11.79 -6.03
CA SER A 32 4.78 12.92 -5.29
C SER A 32 4.34 14.11 -6.15
N LYS A 33 4.92 14.28 -7.36
CA LYS A 33 4.57 15.37 -8.29
C LYS A 33 3.33 15.08 -9.12
N GLU A 34 2.97 13.81 -9.27
CA GLU A 34 1.81 13.36 -10.06
C GLU A 34 0.52 13.33 -9.21
N LEU A 35 0.64 13.37 -7.89
CA LEU A 35 -0.52 13.38 -7.01
C LEU A 35 -1.13 14.77 -6.90
N SER A 36 -2.40 14.82 -6.49
CA SER A 36 -3.08 16.06 -6.17
C SER A 36 -2.33 16.85 -5.09
N ALA A 37 -2.49 18.18 -5.09
CA ALA A 37 -1.79 19.07 -4.16
C ALA A 37 -2.05 18.77 -2.66
N SER A 38 -3.14 18.08 -2.35
CA SER A 38 -3.51 17.70 -0.98
C SER A 38 -3.02 16.30 -0.60
N ALA A 39 -2.54 15.51 -1.56
CA ALA A 39 -1.93 14.22 -1.29
C ALA A 39 -0.57 14.41 -0.60
N LYS A 40 -0.14 13.38 0.14
CA LYS A 40 1.13 13.40 0.86
C LYS A 40 1.92 12.14 0.58
N VAL A 41 3.25 12.25 0.63
CA VAL A 41 4.15 11.10 0.59
C VAL A 41 5.13 11.24 1.75
N TYR A 42 5.12 10.27 2.67
CA TYR A 42 6.03 10.22 3.80
C TYR A 42 7.16 9.24 3.51
N PHE A 43 8.37 9.66 3.88
CA PHE A 43 9.60 8.92 3.63
C PHE A 43 10.21 8.41 4.94
N PRO A 44 10.91 7.27 4.94
CA PRO A 44 11.56 6.75 6.13
C PRO A 44 12.46 7.78 6.84
N GLY A 45 12.43 7.78 8.17
CA GLY A 45 13.19 8.71 9.00
C GLY A 45 12.45 10.00 9.39
N THR A 46 11.17 10.13 9.05
CA THR A 46 10.31 11.23 9.52
C THR A 46 9.27 10.74 10.52
N GLU A 47 8.86 11.62 11.44
CA GLU A 47 7.80 11.32 12.42
C GLU A 47 6.47 10.96 11.72
N ASP A 48 6.14 11.64 10.62
CA ASP A 48 4.95 11.34 9.83
C ASP A 48 4.97 9.92 9.25
N PHE A 49 6.13 9.44 8.78
CA PHE A 49 6.27 8.08 8.28
C PHE A 49 6.11 7.07 9.41
N ASP A 50 6.75 7.30 10.55
CA ASP A 50 6.68 6.42 11.71
C ASP A 50 5.25 6.36 12.28
N ALA A 51 4.55 7.48 12.31
CA ALA A 51 3.16 7.56 12.73
C ALA A 51 2.21 6.87 11.75
N ALA A 52 2.37 7.10 10.44
CA ALA A 52 1.47 6.56 9.43
C ALA A 52 1.66 5.05 9.20
N SER A 53 2.90 4.57 9.25
CA SER A 53 3.23 3.13 9.10
C SER A 53 3.03 2.31 10.38
N LYS A 54 2.59 2.96 11.47
CA LYS A 54 2.32 2.29 12.74
C LYS A 54 1.15 1.32 12.60
N ARG A 55 1.33 0.10 13.12
CA ARG A 55 0.31 -0.93 13.16
C ARG A 55 -0.12 -1.23 14.59
N TRP A 56 -1.38 -1.66 14.74
CA TRP A 56 -1.86 -2.19 16.01
C TRP A 56 -1.16 -3.50 16.38
N SER A 57 -0.97 -4.38 15.38
CA SER A 57 -0.28 -5.66 15.56
C SER A 57 1.15 -5.62 15.02
N ASN A 58 2.06 -6.19 15.81
CA ASN A 58 3.44 -6.46 15.41
C ASN A 58 3.61 -7.83 14.73
N LEU A 59 2.55 -8.62 14.59
CA LEU A 59 2.60 -9.90 13.86
C LEU A 59 2.93 -9.65 12.39
N ASP A 60 4.02 -10.28 11.93
CA ASP A 60 4.54 -10.26 10.55
C ASP A 60 4.34 -8.91 9.87
N LYS A 61 5.09 -7.91 10.35
CA LYS A 61 4.98 -6.55 9.81
C LYS A 61 5.45 -6.51 8.35
N PRO A 62 4.70 -5.82 7.45
CA PRO A 62 5.22 -5.49 6.15
C PRO A 62 6.44 -4.56 6.27
N THR A 63 7.32 -4.62 5.28
CA THR A 63 8.38 -3.63 5.08
C THR A 63 7.89 -2.59 4.09
N VAL A 64 7.66 -1.37 4.59
CA VAL A 64 7.14 -0.23 3.82
C VAL A 64 8.31 0.65 3.38
N ASN A 65 8.40 0.99 2.09
CA ASN A 65 9.42 1.91 1.57
C ASN A 65 8.99 3.37 1.65
N ILE A 66 7.71 3.66 1.40
CA ILE A 66 7.08 4.97 1.55
C ILE A 66 5.62 4.78 1.98
N VAL A 67 5.05 5.79 2.63
CA VAL A 67 3.60 5.89 2.85
C VAL A 67 3.04 6.95 1.92
N ALA A 68 2.12 6.58 1.04
CA ALA A 68 1.39 7.51 0.20
C ALA A 68 -0.01 7.75 0.79
N VAL A 69 -0.39 9.01 0.97
CA VAL A 69 -1.64 9.44 1.57
C VAL A 69 -2.50 10.14 0.51
N PRO A 70 -3.32 9.39 -0.25
CA PRO A 70 -4.18 9.96 -1.29
C PRO A 70 -5.23 10.90 -0.69
N ALA A 71 -5.51 12.02 -1.35
CA ALA A 71 -6.58 12.96 -0.97
C ALA A 71 -7.83 12.80 -1.86
N THR A 72 -7.67 12.15 -3.01
CA THR A 72 -8.75 11.85 -3.97
C THR A 72 -8.69 10.38 -4.42
N GLU A 73 -9.78 9.89 -5.00
CA GLU A 73 -9.79 8.57 -5.65
C GLU A 73 -8.78 8.50 -6.80
N ASN A 74 -8.56 9.61 -7.51
CA ASN A 74 -7.58 9.66 -8.59
C ASN A 74 -6.14 9.52 -8.06
N ASP A 75 -5.82 9.99 -6.86
CA ASP A 75 -4.50 9.75 -6.26
C ASP A 75 -4.26 8.26 -6.00
N VAL A 76 -5.29 7.52 -5.59
CA VAL A 76 -5.18 6.05 -5.45
C VAL A 76 -4.90 5.43 -6.81
N VAL A 77 -5.57 5.90 -7.87
CA VAL A 77 -5.29 5.49 -9.24
C VAL A 77 -3.87 5.86 -9.63
N GLU A 78 -3.34 7.05 -9.35
CA GLU A 78 -1.95 7.35 -9.73
C GLU A 78 -0.92 6.49 -8.97
N ILE A 79 -1.14 6.24 -7.67
CA ILE A 79 -0.27 5.40 -6.84
C ILE A 79 -0.26 3.94 -7.33
N THR A 80 -1.44 3.36 -7.54
CA THR A 80 -1.61 1.93 -7.93
C THR A 80 -1.51 1.70 -9.44
N LEU A 81 -1.85 2.73 -10.20
CA LEU A 81 -2.24 2.69 -11.60
C LEU A 81 -1.79 3.94 -12.42
N GLY A 82 -0.56 4.45 -12.30
CA GLY A 82 -0.11 5.64 -13.08
C GLY A 82 -0.24 5.61 -14.61
N LEU A 83 -1.26 6.26 -15.17
CA LEU A 83 -1.19 7.59 -15.79
C LEU A 83 -2.54 7.97 -16.44
N THR A 84 -2.93 9.22 -16.24
CA THR A 84 -4.20 9.85 -16.61
C THR A 84 -4.41 10.06 -18.11
N GLN A 85 -5.65 9.77 -18.53
CA GLN A 85 -6.45 10.47 -19.55
C GLN A 85 -5.75 11.04 -20.79
N ALA A 86 -5.26 10.15 -21.66
CA ALA A 86 -5.32 10.35 -23.11
C ALA A 86 -5.46 8.99 -23.79
N ASN A 87 -6.61 8.78 -24.43
CA ASN A 87 -6.85 7.87 -25.55
C ASN A 87 -6.15 6.50 -25.51
N THR A 88 -6.97 5.46 -25.31
CA THR A 88 -6.91 4.17 -26.04
C THR A 88 -5.51 3.74 -26.50
N LEU A 89 -4.91 2.81 -25.75
CA LEU A 89 -3.76 1.94 -26.05
C LEU A 89 -2.43 2.27 -25.31
N ARG A 90 -2.12 1.40 -24.34
CA ARG A 90 -0.81 1.07 -23.74
C ARG A 90 -0.17 2.11 -22.79
N GLN A 91 -0.15 1.82 -21.47
CA GLN A 91 0.99 2.02 -20.56
C GLN A 91 0.71 1.42 -19.16
N VAL A 92 1.72 0.72 -18.57
CA VAL A 92 1.68 0.08 -17.25
C VAL A 92 2.44 0.95 -16.24
N LYS A 93 2.03 0.87 -14.97
CA LYS A 93 1.65 2.00 -14.09
C LYS A 93 2.45 2.05 -12.77
N PHE A 94 2.99 3.18 -12.27
CA PHE A 94 4.10 3.28 -11.28
C PHE A 94 4.42 2.02 -10.45
N ALA A 95 3.56 1.61 -9.50
CA ALA A 95 3.78 0.39 -8.71
C ALA A 95 3.85 -0.86 -9.61
N ASN A 96 2.86 -1.08 -10.45
CA ASN A 96 2.87 -2.14 -11.47
C ASN A 96 4.00 -2.00 -12.51
N LYS A 97 4.42 -0.79 -12.89
CA LYS A 97 5.53 -0.50 -13.82
C LYS A 97 6.86 -0.91 -13.22
N LYS A 98 6.99 -0.71 -11.92
CA LYS A 98 8.19 -0.99 -11.13
C LYS A 98 8.10 -2.34 -10.41
N ASN A 99 7.03 -3.11 -10.64
CA ASN A 99 6.71 -4.36 -9.93
C ASN A 99 6.79 -4.22 -8.40
N LEU A 100 6.31 -3.09 -7.87
CA LEU A 100 6.25 -2.80 -6.45
C LEU A 100 4.95 -3.34 -5.87
N PRO A 101 5.02 -4.19 -4.84
CA PRO A 101 3.88 -4.50 -4.00
C PRO A 101 3.31 -3.22 -3.36
N PHE A 102 2.03 -3.25 -3.03
CA PHE A 102 1.40 -2.21 -2.25
C PHE A 102 0.34 -2.80 -1.32
N LEU A 103 0.11 -2.11 -0.20
CA LEU A 103 -0.96 -2.43 0.75
C LEU A 103 -1.80 -1.19 0.99
N ALA A 104 -3.11 -1.32 0.83
CA ALA A 104 -4.05 -0.29 1.29
C ALA A 104 -4.26 -0.43 2.80
N GLN A 105 -4.16 0.70 3.51
CA GLN A 105 -4.22 0.77 4.96
C GLN A 105 -5.28 1.80 5.40
N ASN A 106 -6.11 1.40 6.37
CA ASN A 106 -7.03 2.26 7.10
C ASN A 106 -6.62 2.28 8.59
N SER A 107 -7.46 1.83 9.53
CA SER A 107 -7.21 1.87 10.98
C SER A 107 -6.13 0.90 11.49
N ALA A 108 -5.34 0.29 10.61
CA ALA A 108 -4.15 -0.52 10.93
C ALA A 108 -4.35 -1.74 11.87
N HIS A 109 -5.59 -2.24 12.00
CA HIS A 109 -5.96 -3.35 12.89
C HIS A 109 -5.80 -4.76 12.29
N GLY A 110 -5.36 -4.90 11.02
CA GLY A 110 -5.12 -6.22 10.44
C GLY A 110 -4.09 -7.01 11.25
N ALA A 111 -4.32 -8.30 11.49
CA ALA A 111 -3.44 -9.18 12.28
C ALA A 111 -3.30 -10.55 11.60
N ILE A 112 -2.93 -10.54 10.32
CA ILE A 112 -2.72 -11.73 9.49
C ILE A 112 -1.29 -11.75 8.94
N THR A 113 -0.71 -12.94 8.82
CA THR A 113 0.70 -13.14 8.42
C THR A 113 0.97 -12.75 6.97
N THR A 114 -0.06 -12.75 6.12
CA THR A 114 0.06 -12.36 4.70
C THR A 114 0.46 -10.89 4.53
N LEU A 115 0.20 -10.01 5.51
CA LEU A 115 0.66 -8.62 5.46
C LEU A 115 2.20 -8.55 5.41
N GLY A 116 2.88 -9.42 6.16
CA GLY A 116 4.34 -9.49 6.18
C GLY A 116 4.95 -10.06 4.91
N GLN A 117 4.16 -10.54 3.94
CA GLN A 117 4.67 -10.97 2.64
C GLN A 117 5.16 -9.78 1.80
N MET A 118 4.66 -8.56 2.06
CA MET A 118 5.23 -7.34 1.47
C MET A 118 6.59 -7.04 2.13
N LYS A 119 7.68 -7.48 1.50
CA LYS A 119 9.07 -7.23 1.96
C LYS A 119 9.67 -5.92 1.45
N GLN A 120 8.96 -5.26 0.53
CA GLN A 120 9.22 -3.94 -0.02
C GLN A 120 7.94 -3.50 -0.72
N GLY A 121 7.59 -2.22 -0.67
CA GLY A 121 6.38 -1.71 -1.31
C GLY A 121 5.88 -0.38 -0.76
N ILE A 122 4.72 0.02 -1.27
CA ILE A 122 4.04 1.27 -0.91
C ILE A 122 2.90 0.94 0.06
N GLU A 123 2.85 1.62 1.20
CA GLU A 123 1.62 1.67 1.99
C GLU A 123 0.74 2.81 1.48
N ILE A 124 -0.52 2.53 1.19
CA ILE A 124 -1.52 3.50 0.74
C ILE A 124 -2.42 3.81 1.92
N TYR A 125 -2.15 4.90 2.62
CA TYR A 125 -2.87 5.27 3.83
C TYR A 125 -4.10 6.11 3.49
N LEU A 126 -5.28 5.49 3.58
CA LEU A 126 -6.54 6.05 3.05
C LEU A 126 -7.20 7.10 3.96
N ASN A 127 -6.56 7.55 5.04
CA ASN A 127 -7.23 8.34 6.09
C ASN A 127 -7.90 9.64 5.62
N GLN A 128 -7.39 10.29 4.56
CA GLN A 128 -8.02 11.49 3.98
C GLN A 128 -9.30 11.13 3.19
N LEU A 129 -9.40 9.91 2.68
CA LEU A 129 -10.61 9.36 2.06
C LEU A 129 -11.56 8.80 3.13
N SER A 130 -12.01 9.66 4.04
CA SER A 130 -12.83 9.30 5.20
C SER A 130 -14.12 10.12 5.27
N GLY A 131 -15.27 9.45 5.22
CA GLY A 131 -16.56 10.12 5.17
C GLY A 131 -17.73 9.14 5.18
N VAL A 132 -18.87 9.63 5.68
CA VAL A 132 -20.14 8.92 5.72
C VAL A 132 -21.17 9.85 5.11
N LYS A 133 -21.81 9.43 4.02
CA LYS A 133 -22.85 10.21 3.34
C LYS A 133 -24.11 9.38 3.23
N ILE A 134 -25.14 9.78 3.95
CA ILE A 134 -26.45 9.15 3.88
C ILE A 134 -27.16 9.67 2.62
N ALA A 135 -27.77 8.76 1.86
CA ALA A 135 -28.54 9.11 0.67
C ALA A 135 -29.77 9.96 1.06
N LYS A 136 -30.25 10.79 0.12
CA LYS A 136 -31.39 11.70 0.38
C LYS A 136 -32.65 10.98 0.84
N ASP A 137 -32.87 9.74 0.39
CA ASP A 137 -33.99 8.89 0.79
C ASP A 137 -33.80 8.23 2.16
N GLY A 138 -32.61 8.35 2.76
CA GLY A 138 -32.24 7.76 4.04
C GLY A 138 -32.14 6.23 4.04
N LYS A 139 -32.07 5.59 2.87
CA LYS A 139 -32.09 4.11 2.73
C LYS A 139 -30.72 3.48 2.48
N SER A 140 -29.74 4.28 2.07
CA SER A 140 -28.38 3.82 1.85
C SER A 140 -27.34 4.82 2.37
N VAL A 141 -26.11 4.34 2.52
CA VAL A 141 -24.97 5.15 2.95
C VAL A 141 -23.77 4.87 2.06
N THR A 142 -23.07 5.92 1.66
CA THR A 142 -21.76 5.85 1.02
C THR A 142 -20.70 6.09 2.09
N ILE A 143 -19.78 5.12 2.25
CA ILE A 143 -18.67 5.18 3.21
C ILE A 143 -17.36 5.16 2.43
N LEU A 144 -16.50 6.14 2.66
CA LEU A 144 -15.19 6.19 1.99
C LEU A 144 -14.21 5.18 2.63
N GLY A 145 -13.27 4.66 1.86
CA GLY A 145 -12.43 3.51 2.25
C GLY A 145 -11.54 3.70 3.49
N GLY A 146 -11.18 4.94 3.83
CA GLY A 146 -10.43 5.29 5.04
C GLY A 146 -11.29 5.64 6.25
N THR A 147 -12.59 5.35 6.21
CA THR A 147 -13.49 5.68 7.32
C THR A 147 -13.29 4.69 8.47
N ALA A 148 -12.96 5.19 9.65
CA ALA A 148 -12.89 4.37 10.86
C ALA A 148 -14.29 3.97 11.33
N SER A 149 -14.45 2.77 11.87
CA SER A 149 -15.74 2.25 12.35
C SER A 149 -16.43 3.18 13.34
N LYS A 150 -15.68 3.85 14.23
CA LYS A 150 -16.23 4.86 15.16
C LYS A 150 -16.98 5.97 14.43
N LYS A 151 -16.42 6.49 13.33
CA LYS A 151 -17.05 7.56 12.53
C LYS A 151 -18.31 7.06 11.82
N VAL A 152 -18.31 5.80 11.38
CA VAL A 152 -19.52 5.16 10.83
C VAL A 152 -20.61 5.06 11.89
N THR A 153 -20.31 4.45 13.03
CA THR A 153 -21.28 4.26 14.12
C THR A 153 -21.84 5.58 14.63
N MET A 154 -20.99 6.57 14.89
CA MET A 154 -21.45 7.88 15.34
C MET A 154 -22.31 8.58 14.28
N GLY A 155 -21.89 8.61 13.02
CA GLY A 155 -22.65 9.27 11.96
C GLY A 155 -24.02 8.63 11.69
N LEU A 156 -24.13 7.30 11.82
CA LEU A 156 -25.41 6.61 11.69
C LEU A 156 -26.29 6.79 12.95
N TRP A 157 -25.69 6.83 14.14
CA TRP A 157 -26.41 7.14 15.38
C TRP A 157 -27.02 8.54 15.37
N GLU A 158 -26.22 9.55 15.02
CA GLU A 158 -26.67 10.95 14.90
C GLU A 158 -27.82 11.12 13.90
N ALA A 159 -27.89 10.26 12.88
CA ALA A 159 -28.96 10.23 11.88
C ALA A 159 -30.16 9.34 12.24
N GLY A 160 -30.18 8.73 13.43
CA GLY A 160 -31.25 7.81 13.87
C GLY A 160 -31.31 6.52 13.06
N LYS A 161 -30.17 6.06 12.53
CA LYS A 161 -30.02 4.84 11.71
C LYS A 161 -29.35 3.68 12.46
N GLN A 162 -28.98 3.89 13.72
CA GLN A 162 -28.43 2.87 14.60
C GLN A 162 -28.98 3.10 16.02
N THR A 163 -29.24 2.01 16.74
CA THR A 163 -29.74 1.97 18.13
C THR A 163 -28.80 1.19 19.04
#